data_AF-A0A521USD3-F1
#
_entry.id   AF-A0A521USD3-F1
#
_cell.length_a   1.000
_cell.length_b   1.000
_cell.length_c   1.000
_cell.angle_alpha   90.00
_cell.angle_beta   90.00
_cell.angle_gamma   90.00
#
_symmetry.space_group_name_H-M   'P 1'
#
loop_
_entity.id
_entity.type
_entity.pdbx_description
1 polymer ?
#
loop_
_entity_poly.entity_id
_entity_poly.type
_entity_poly.pdbx_seq_one_letter_code
_entity_poly.pdbx_strand_id
1 'polypeptide(L)'
;MSDVAIRVEALGKHYRIGAYGLVGATRHRFRRLIGAPFGPLGGSLREPTSDEVIWALKDVSFEIKRGQVVGVMGPNGAGKSTLLKILSRITEPTEGQAEIKGRVGSLLEVGTGFHPELTGRENVFLNGAILGMKKREIDRKFDEIVAFADVEKFLDTPVKRYSSGMYVRLAFAVAAHLETEILLLDEVLAVGDAAFQKKCIGKIGCVADEGRTIVFVSHDLGALQRLCKHAIWLDKGRIVSQGETARMVVSYLNAGVQCAEQTWLPESPVKLRNVVLRDRYGTVRTTFSPGDEITVEIQYTAACPVESPYFFIALGNSHGGIIGANMLLDGHRPPVIDGDGTIACTFKSVQLLPQMYSVWVGGRYANGVTPMLKSSEVASITITGSAGALGMAGELAEVTLPGSAPVIVPYEWRFPDGRTVPVTVPTKGKP
;
A
#
# COMPACT_ATOMS: atom_id res chain seq x y z
N MET A 1 27.93 17.51 15.78
CA MET A 1 26.50 17.64 16.11
C MET A 1 25.74 16.61 15.29
N SER A 2 24.80 15.86 15.87
CA SER A 2 24.16 14.71 15.21
C SER A 2 23.40 15.13 13.95
N ASP A 3 23.67 14.47 12.83
CA ASP A 3 23.06 14.70 11.48
C ASP A 3 21.60 14.18 11.37
N VAL A 4 20.86 14.20 12.47
CA VAL A 4 19.52 13.61 12.59
C VAL A 4 18.48 14.69 12.29
N ALA A 5 17.59 14.43 11.33
CA ALA A 5 16.46 15.30 10.97
C ALA A 5 15.20 14.95 11.76
N ILE A 6 14.93 13.65 11.95
CA ILE A 6 13.78 13.15 12.71
C ILE A 6 14.29 12.10 13.71
N ARG A 7 13.95 12.26 14.97
CA ARG A 7 14.20 11.29 16.04
C ARG A 7 12.88 10.95 16.72
N VAL A 8 12.55 9.67 16.76
CA VAL A 8 11.36 9.15 17.41
C VAL A 8 11.79 8.21 18.52
N GLU A 9 11.29 8.43 19.74
CA GLU A 9 11.66 7.69 20.94
C GLU A 9 10.41 7.21 21.67
N ALA A 10 10.29 5.89 21.83
CA ALA A 10 9.23 5.18 22.55
C ALA A 10 7.81 5.67 22.20
N LEU A 11 7.57 5.99 20.93
CA LEU A 11 6.36 6.66 20.49
C LEU A 11 5.15 5.72 20.61
N GLY A 12 4.15 6.16 21.35
CA GLY A 12 2.89 5.46 21.55
C GLY A 12 1.69 6.34 21.17
N LYS A 13 0.71 5.76 20.49
CA LYS A 13 -0.59 6.39 20.23
C LYS A 13 -1.70 5.38 20.32
N HIS A 14 -2.70 5.68 21.14
CA HIS A 14 -3.92 4.90 21.22
C HIS A 14 -5.17 5.76 20.98
N TYR A 15 -6.24 5.12 20.51
CA TYR A 15 -7.55 5.71 20.29
C TYR A 15 -8.60 4.99 21.13
N ARG A 16 -9.63 5.70 21.59
CA ARG A 16 -10.75 5.08 22.32
C ARG A 16 -11.87 4.69 21.36
N ILE A 17 -12.32 3.44 21.43
CA ILE A 17 -13.46 2.93 20.66
C ILE A 17 -14.74 3.55 21.24
N GLY A 18 -15.63 4.07 20.38
CA GLY A 18 -16.93 4.60 20.81
C GLY A 18 -16.94 6.07 21.28
N ALA A 19 -15.83 6.80 21.18
CA ALA A 19 -15.75 8.22 21.58
C ALA A 19 -16.16 9.21 20.46
N TYR A 20 -17.06 8.83 19.54
CA TYR A 20 -17.72 9.79 18.65
C TYR A 20 -18.96 10.35 19.36
N GLY A 21 -18.75 11.34 20.22
CA GLY A 21 -19.82 12.07 20.88
C GLY A 21 -19.27 13.12 21.85
N LEU A 22 -19.47 14.39 21.52
CA LEU A 22 -19.27 15.60 22.34
C LEU A 22 -17.93 16.36 22.22
N VAL A 23 -17.58 16.78 21.00
CA VAL A 23 -17.16 18.18 20.82
C VAL A 23 -18.44 19.01 20.78
N GLY A 24 -18.94 19.38 21.97
CA GLY A 24 -20.22 20.10 22.09
C GLY A 24 -20.88 20.00 23.45
N ALA A 25 -20.14 20.14 24.56
CA ALA A 25 -20.76 20.35 25.86
C ALA A 25 -19.93 21.26 26.76
N THR A 26 -19.84 22.53 26.35
CA THR A 26 -19.64 23.67 27.27
C THR A 26 -20.76 23.83 28.31
N ARG A 27 -21.71 22.88 28.42
CA ARG A 27 -22.81 22.90 29.40
C ARG A 27 -22.71 21.92 30.57
N HIS A 28 -21.79 20.95 30.56
CA HIS A 28 -21.71 19.96 31.65
C HIS A 28 -20.56 20.15 32.67
N ARG A 29 -19.70 21.17 32.50
CA ARG A 29 -18.73 21.57 33.53
C ARG A 29 -19.25 22.62 34.53
N PHE A 30 -20.40 23.23 34.28
CA PHE A 30 -20.96 24.26 35.17
C PHE A 30 -21.90 23.73 36.28
N ARG A 31 -22.24 22.43 36.26
CA ARG A 31 -23.19 21.86 37.24
C ARG A 31 -22.52 21.17 38.43
N ARG A 32 -21.28 21.55 38.74
CA ARG A 32 -20.56 21.08 39.94
C ARG A 32 -20.02 22.21 40.82
N LEU A 33 -20.44 23.44 40.57
CA LEU A 33 -20.03 24.64 41.33
C LEU A 33 -21.17 25.33 42.09
N ILE A 34 -22.35 24.72 42.16
CA ILE A 34 -23.45 25.26 42.99
C ILE A 34 -24.05 24.14 43.85
N GLY A 35 -23.69 24.17 45.14
CA GLY A 35 -24.53 23.71 46.26
C GLY A 35 -24.45 22.23 46.66
N ALA A 36 -23.52 21.88 47.56
CA ALA A 36 -23.77 21.18 48.85
C ALA A 36 -22.47 20.54 49.41
N PRO A 37 -22.23 20.63 50.75
CA PRO A 37 -21.00 20.18 51.40
C PRO A 37 -21.10 18.71 51.87
N PHE A 38 -19.94 18.06 52.04
CA PHE A 38 -19.71 16.71 52.59
C PHE A 38 -20.05 15.49 51.71
N GLY A 39 -19.00 14.86 51.16
CA GLY A 39 -18.97 13.50 50.57
C GLY A 39 -17.53 13.15 50.17
N PRO A 40 -17.05 11.90 50.34
CA PRO A 40 -15.61 11.60 50.32
C PRO A 40 -15.00 11.84 48.94
N LEU A 41 -13.87 12.56 48.93
CA LEU A 41 -12.99 12.72 47.77
C LEU A 41 -12.46 11.35 47.35
N GLY A 42 -12.99 10.80 46.26
CA GLY A 42 -12.56 9.50 45.75
C GLY A 42 -13.17 9.17 44.39
N GLY A 43 -13.28 10.15 43.50
CA GLY A 43 -13.66 9.90 42.11
C GLY A 43 -12.45 9.38 41.35
N SER A 44 -12.18 8.07 41.45
CA SER A 44 -11.21 7.39 40.59
C SER A 44 -11.54 7.71 39.13
N LEU A 45 -10.58 8.33 38.44
CA LEU A 45 -10.56 8.36 36.98
C LEU A 45 -10.47 6.91 36.55
N ARG A 46 -11.63 6.31 36.23
CA ARG A 46 -11.71 4.92 35.78
C ARG A 46 -10.77 4.79 34.59
N GLU A 47 -9.65 4.07 34.77
CA GLU A 47 -8.76 3.74 33.68
C GLU A 47 -9.60 2.99 32.63
N PRO A 48 -9.52 3.39 31.35
CA PRO A 48 -10.26 2.72 30.30
C PRO A 48 -9.85 1.25 30.27
N THR A 49 -10.83 0.35 30.19
CA THR A 49 -10.58 -1.09 30.08
C THR A 49 -9.84 -1.39 28.77
N SER A 50 -9.09 -2.49 28.72
CA SER A 50 -8.32 -2.91 27.54
C SER A 50 -9.14 -3.00 26.25
N ASP A 51 -10.43 -3.27 26.39
CA ASP A 51 -11.36 -3.47 25.26
C ASP A 51 -11.88 -2.15 24.67
N GLU A 52 -11.64 -1.01 25.34
CA GLU A 52 -12.06 0.32 24.90
C GLU A 52 -10.94 1.08 24.18
N VAL A 53 -9.72 0.53 24.09
CA VAL A 53 -8.52 1.24 23.61
C VAL A 53 -7.82 0.46 22.49
N ILE A 54 -7.72 1.08 21.31
CA ILE A 54 -6.94 0.55 20.17
C ILE A 54 -5.60 1.26 20.12
N TRP A 55 -4.52 0.49 20.23
CA TRP A 55 -3.16 0.98 20.00
C TRP A 55 -2.88 1.06 18.50
N ALA A 56 -2.70 2.27 18.00
CA ALA A 56 -2.30 2.52 16.61
C ALA A 56 -0.77 2.54 16.45
N LEU A 57 -0.04 2.98 17.49
CA LEU A 57 1.42 2.88 17.59
C LEU A 57 1.79 2.52 19.03
N LYS A 58 2.78 1.68 19.24
CA LYS A 58 3.24 1.28 20.57
C LYS A 58 4.74 1.02 20.53
N ASP A 59 5.49 1.75 21.35
CA ASP A 59 6.94 1.60 21.52
C ASP A 59 7.71 1.68 20.19
N VAL A 60 7.43 2.72 19.41
CA VAL A 60 8.08 2.95 18.11
C VAL A 60 9.29 3.88 18.30
N SER A 61 10.49 3.41 17.93
CA SER A 61 11.73 4.20 18.04
C SER A 61 12.59 4.08 16.78
N PHE A 62 12.97 5.21 16.19
CA PHE A 62 13.84 5.25 15.00
C PHE A 62 14.45 6.65 14.79
N GLU A 63 15.48 6.71 13.94
CA GLU A 63 16.11 7.98 13.52
C GLU A 63 16.18 8.06 12.00
N ILE A 64 15.98 9.27 11.47
CA ILE A 64 16.14 9.59 10.04
C ILE A 64 17.16 10.73 9.93
N LYS A 65 18.20 10.51 9.11
CA LYS A 65 19.25 11.50 8.86
C LYS A 65 18.81 12.54 7.83
N ARG A 66 19.46 13.70 7.83
CA ARG A 66 19.20 14.74 6.81
C ARG A 66 19.48 14.20 5.41
N GLY A 67 18.60 14.52 4.46
CA GLY A 67 18.70 14.06 3.07
C GLY A 67 18.41 12.59 2.85
N GLN A 68 18.00 11.86 3.89
CA GLN A 68 17.61 10.46 3.76
C GLN A 68 16.17 10.35 3.26
N VAL A 69 15.96 9.48 2.27
CA VAL A 69 14.64 9.05 1.82
C VAL A 69 14.32 7.70 2.48
N VAL A 70 13.29 7.69 3.33
CA VAL A 70 12.88 6.53 4.12
C VAL A 70 11.45 6.14 3.78
N GLY A 71 11.26 4.88 3.43
CA GLY A 71 9.96 4.26 3.22
C GLY A 71 9.32 3.80 4.53
N VAL A 72 8.01 3.95 4.69
CA VAL A 72 7.25 3.27 5.76
C VAL A 72 6.29 2.28 5.11
N MET A 73 6.51 1.00 5.39
CA MET A 73 5.76 -0.11 4.81
C MET A 73 5.05 -0.92 5.90
N GLY A 74 4.07 -1.73 5.51
CA GLY A 74 3.27 -2.53 6.43
C GLY A 74 1.83 -2.72 5.95
N PRO A 75 1.07 -3.66 6.54
CA PRO A 75 -0.33 -3.89 6.16
C PRO A 75 -1.23 -2.69 6.47
N ASN A 76 -2.46 -2.73 5.96
CA ASN A 76 -3.49 -1.78 6.35
C ASN A 76 -3.78 -1.90 7.85
N GLY A 77 -3.93 -0.76 8.53
CA GLY A 77 -4.08 -0.74 9.98
C GLY A 77 -2.79 -0.88 10.79
N ALA A 78 -1.61 -0.98 10.15
CA ALA A 78 -0.33 -1.08 10.86
C ALA A 78 0.11 0.18 11.64
N GLY A 79 -0.58 1.31 11.48
CA GLY A 79 -0.26 2.58 12.14
C GLY A 79 0.46 3.62 11.28
N LYS A 80 0.69 3.35 9.97
CA LYS A 80 1.45 4.23 9.06
C LYS A 80 0.88 5.67 8.99
N SER A 81 -0.42 5.82 8.75
CA SER A 81 -1.07 7.14 8.70
C SER A 81 -1.10 7.83 10.07
N THR A 82 -1.14 7.06 11.17
CA THR A 82 -1.03 7.63 12.52
C THR A 82 0.38 8.15 12.79
N LEU A 83 1.42 7.43 12.36
CA LEU A 83 2.80 7.89 12.44
C LEU A 83 2.98 9.20 11.66
N LEU A 84 2.48 9.23 10.42
CA LEU A 84 2.50 10.43 9.60
C LEU A 84 1.80 11.62 10.26
N LYS A 85 0.61 11.42 10.83
CA LYS A 85 -0.13 12.48 11.56
C LYS A 85 0.63 13.02 12.76
N ILE A 86 1.41 12.20 13.43
CA ILE A 86 2.25 12.65 14.55
C ILE A 86 3.45 13.43 14.02
N LEU A 87 4.13 12.92 12.99
CA LEU A 87 5.28 13.60 12.37
C LEU A 87 4.87 14.93 11.71
N SER A 88 3.65 15.04 11.19
CA SER A 88 3.08 16.28 10.65
C SER A 88 2.51 17.21 11.72
N ARG A 89 2.55 16.81 13.00
CA ARG A 89 2.00 17.55 14.16
C ARG A 89 0.49 17.80 14.09
N ILE A 90 -0.24 16.98 13.32
CA ILE A 90 -1.71 16.99 13.30
C ILE A 90 -2.28 16.36 14.58
N THR A 91 -1.57 15.40 15.16
CA THR A 91 -2.01 14.72 16.38
C THR A 91 -0.83 14.49 17.31
N GLU A 92 -1.02 14.78 18.60
CA GLU A 92 0.00 14.52 19.61
C GLU A 92 0.09 13.02 19.94
N PRO A 93 1.29 12.48 20.23
CA PRO A 93 1.42 11.13 20.77
C PRO A 93 0.76 11.02 22.15
N THR A 94 0.36 9.82 22.54
CA THR A 94 -0.07 9.54 23.92
C THR A 94 1.15 9.31 24.82
N GLU A 95 2.20 8.67 24.29
CA GLU A 95 3.43 8.33 25.00
C GLU A 95 4.65 8.58 24.11
N GLY A 96 5.80 8.78 24.73
CA GLY A 96 7.06 9.05 24.03
C GLY A 96 7.09 10.42 23.35
N GLN A 97 8.01 10.59 22.41
CA GLN A 97 8.22 11.86 21.73
C GLN A 97 8.77 11.70 20.31
N ALA A 98 8.52 12.72 19.48
CA ALA A 98 9.11 12.86 18.15
C ALA A 98 9.79 14.24 18.03
N GLU A 99 11.12 14.27 18.00
CA GLU A 99 11.92 15.47 17.76
C GLU A 99 12.17 15.64 16.26
N ILE A 100 11.81 16.81 15.72
CA ILE A 100 11.90 17.12 14.29
C ILE A 100 12.67 18.41 14.11
N LYS A 101 13.80 18.34 13.39
CA LYS A 101 14.73 19.45 13.16
C LYS A 101 14.57 20.02 11.75
N GLY A 102 13.45 20.69 11.53
CA GLY A 102 13.22 21.46 10.32
C GLY A 102 11.76 21.81 10.05
N ARG A 103 11.51 22.54 8.95
CA ARG A 103 10.16 22.76 8.42
C ARG A 103 9.65 21.47 7.79
N VAL A 104 8.50 20.99 8.27
CA VAL A 104 7.82 19.81 7.75
C VAL A 104 6.76 20.23 6.73
N GLY A 105 6.92 19.76 5.50
CA GLY A 105 5.87 19.75 4.49
C GLY A 105 5.16 18.40 4.50
N SER A 106 3.84 18.38 4.35
CA SER A 106 3.05 17.15 4.37
C SER A 106 2.04 17.14 3.23
N LEU A 107 2.05 16.06 2.44
CA LEU A 107 1.10 15.78 1.37
C LEU A 107 -0.06 14.88 1.85
N LEU A 108 -0.28 14.78 3.17
CA LEU A 108 -1.39 13.99 3.76
C LEU A 108 -2.78 14.54 3.41
N GLU A 109 -2.87 15.82 3.09
CA GLU A 109 -4.12 16.55 2.94
C GLU A 109 -4.16 17.39 1.66
N VAL A 110 -3.71 16.81 0.54
CA VAL A 110 -3.69 17.50 -0.75
C VAL A 110 -5.07 18.04 -1.10
N GLY A 111 -5.20 19.37 -1.15
CA GLY A 111 -6.45 20.08 -1.45
C GLY A 111 -7.16 20.67 -0.23
N THR A 112 -6.79 20.29 1.00
CA THR A 112 -7.33 20.99 2.18
C THR A 112 -6.84 22.44 2.17
N GLY A 113 -7.76 23.37 2.44
CA GLY A 113 -7.50 24.80 2.40
C GLY A 113 -7.73 25.49 1.06
N PHE A 114 -8.11 24.78 -0.01
CA PHE A 114 -8.67 25.45 -1.19
C PHE A 114 -10.05 26.04 -0.86
N HIS A 115 -10.27 27.28 -1.29
CA HIS A 115 -11.54 27.97 -1.14
C HIS A 115 -12.34 27.90 -2.45
N PRO A 116 -13.58 27.35 -2.45
CA PRO A 116 -14.33 27.04 -3.67
C PRO A 116 -14.68 28.27 -4.52
N GLU A 117 -14.87 29.43 -3.88
CA GLU A 117 -15.18 30.69 -4.56
C GLU A 117 -13.95 31.41 -5.14
N LEU A 118 -12.74 31.02 -4.72
CA LEU A 118 -11.51 31.64 -5.23
C LEU A 118 -11.08 30.97 -6.54
N THR A 119 -10.41 31.75 -7.38
CA THR A 119 -9.77 31.28 -8.62
C THR A 119 -8.65 30.29 -8.34
N GLY A 120 -8.21 29.55 -9.36
CA GLY A 120 -7.01 28.70 -9.26
C GLY A 120 -5.78 29.50 -8.81
N ARG A 121 -5.59 30.71 -9.37
CA ARG A 121 -4.52 31.64 -8.99
C ARG A 121 -4.52 31.95 -7.50
N GLU A 122 -5.66 32.42 -7.00
CA GLU A 122 -5.81 32.79 -5.58
C GLU A 122 -5.63 31.57 -4.67
N ASN A 123 -6.09 30.40 -5.09
CA ASN A 123 -5.90 29.15 -4.35
C ASN A 123 -4.43 28.70 -4.30
N VAL A 124 -3.62 28.94 -5.35
CA VAL A 124 -2.17 28.70 -5.29
C VAL A 124 -1.53 29.52 -4.17
N PHE A 125 -1.90 30.80 -4.07
CA PHE A 125 -1.39 31.67 -2.99
C PHE A 125 -1.91 31.26 -1.61
N LEU A 126 -3.21 31.00 -1.50
CA LEU A 126 -3.84 30.61 -0.22
C LEU A 126 -3.26 29.30 0.30
N ASN A 127 -3.23 28.27 -0.54
CA ASN A 127 -2.76 26.94 -0.15
C ASN A 127 -1.25 26.93 0.07
N GLY A 128 -0.47 27.63 -0.76
CA GLY A 128 0.97 27.80 -0.52
C GLY A 128 1.24 28.42 0.85
N ALA A 129 0.48 29.46 1.23
CA ALA A 129 0.60 30.07 2.55
C ALA A 129 0.20 29.13 3.70
N ILE A 130 -0.88 28.36 3.54
CA ILE A 130 -1.31 27.34 4.52
C ILE A 130 -0.23 26.27 4.71
N LEU A 131 0.44 25.86 3.63
CA LEU A 131 1.53 24.90 3.65
C LEU A 131 2.87 25.50 4.14
N GLY A 132 2.89 26.79 4.49
CA GLY A 132 4.06 27.45 5.07
C GLY A 132 5.04 28.08 4.08
N MET A 133 4.63 28.27 2.82
CA MET A 133 5.39 29.05 1.84
C MET A 133 5.27 30.54 2.12
N LYS A 134 6.39 31.26 2.07
CA LYS A 134 6.41 32.72 2.04
C LYS A 134 5.90 33.18 0.68
N LYS A 135 5.22 34.32 0.64
CA LYS A 135 4.70 34.92 -0.60
C LYS A 135 5.75 34.97 -1.73
N ARG A 136 6.99 35.37 -1.42
CA ARG A 136 8.10 35.41 -2.39
C ARG A 136 8.49 34.04 -2.95
N GLU A 137 8.37 32.96 -2.15
CA GLU A 137 8.62 31.59 -2.60
C GLU A 137 7.51 31.18 -3.59
N ILE A 138 6.25 31.52 -3.30
CA ILE A 138 5.10 31.27 -4.19
C ILE A 138 5.25 32.05 -5.49
N ASP A 139 5.54 33.36 -5.42
CA ASP A 139 5.72 34.22 -6.61
C ASP A 139 6.79 33.65 -7.56
N ARG A 140 7.93 33.19 -7.02
CA ARG A 140 9.03 32.61 -7.80
C ARG A 140 8.65 31.27 -8.46
N LYS A 141 7.80 30.48 -7.80
CA LYS A 141 7.41 29.13 -8.25
C LYS A 141 6.07 29.08 -8.98
N PHE A 142 5.38 30.21 -9.10
CA PHE A 142 4.01 30.27 -9.58
C PHE A 142 3.87 29.65 -10.97
N ASP A 143 4.70 30.06 -11.93
CA ASP A 143 4.61 29.56 -13.30
C ASP A 143 4.97 28.07 -13.39
N GLU A 144 5.95 27.60 -12.60
CA GLU A 144 6.30 26.17 -12.49
C GLU A 144 5.12 25.35 -11.93
N ILE A 145 4.43 25.87 -10.91
CA ILE A 145 3.26 25.22 -10.29
C ILE A 145 2.12 25.10 -11.31
N VAL A 146 1.79 26.19 -12.01
CA VAL A 146 0.70 26.19 -12.98
C VAL A 146 1.01 25.26 -14.15
N ALA A 147 2.24 25.31 -14.67
CA ALA A 147 2.72 24.43 -15.74
C ALA A 147 2.72 22.95 -15.33
N PHE A 148 3.07 22.65 -14.08
CA PHE A 148 3.04 21.28 -13.59
C PHE A 148 1.61 20.72 -13.51
N ALA A 149 0.64 21.56 -13.12
CA ALA A 149 -0.76 21.18 -12.99
C ALA A 149 -1.51 21.04 -14.33
N ASP A 150 -0.98 21.59 -15.42
CA ASP A 150 -1.64 21.69 -16.73
C ASP A 150 -3.02 22.40 -16.67
N VAL A 151 -3.12 23.52 -15.91
CA VAL A 151 -4.38 24.27 -15.69
C VAL A 151 -4.34 25.74 -16.12
N GLU A 152 -3.36 26.16 -16.92
CA GLU A 152 -3.10 27.54 -17.35
C GLU A 152 -4.35 28.25 -17.85
N LYS A 153 -5.12 27.57 -18.72
CA LYS A 153 -6.34 28.13 -19.34
C LYS A 153 -7.49 28.35 -18.36
N PHE A 154 -7.46 27.70 -17.20
CA PHE A 154 -8.52 27.72 -16.20
C PHE A 154 -8.11 28.47 -14.93
N LEU A 155 -6.92 29.06 -14.91
CA LEU A 155 -6.30 29.62 -13.72
C LEU A 155 -7.14 30.73 -13.06
N ASP A 156 -7.81 31.54 -13.86
CA ASP A 156 -8.69 32.62 -13.40
C ASP A 156 -10.17 32.18 -13.27
N THR A 157 -10.44 30.87 -13.33
CA THR A 157 -11.76 30.29 -13.05
C THR A 157 -11.86 29.84 -11.59
N PRO A 158 -12.99 30.08 -10.89
CA PRO A 158 -13.21 29.57 -9.54
C PRO A 158 -13.06 28.05 -9.45
N VAL A 159 -12.35 27.55 -8.42
CA VAL A 159 -12.01 26.12 -8.31
C VAL A 159 -13.23 25.22 -8.13
N LYS A 160 -14.37 25.74 -7.67
CA LYS A 160 -15.64 24.98 -7.66
C LYS A 160 -16.12 24.54 -9.05
N ARG A 161 -15.60 25.15 -10.12
CA ARG A 161 -15.89 24.79 -11.52
C ARG A 161 -14.82 23.87 -12.13
N TYR A 162 -13.79 23.52 -11.37
CA TYR A 162 -12.77 22.59 -11.85
C TYR A 162 -13.35 21.18 -11.87
N SER A 163 -12.86 20.36 -12.80
CA SER A 163 -13.03 18.91 -12.64
C SER A 163 -12.29 18.43 -11.39
N SER A 164 -12.69 17.28 -10.86
CA SER A 164 -11.98 16.64 -9.74
C SER A 164 -10.49 16.43 -10.05
N GLY A 165 -10.16 16.08 -11.29
CA GLY A 165 -8.78 15.94 -11.75
C GLY A 165 -7.99 17.26 -11.71
N MET A 166 -8.55 18.35 -12.25
CA MET A 166 -7.88 19.67 -12.22
C MET A 166 -7.66 20.16 -10.79
N TYR A 167 -8.66 19.97 -9.92
CA TYR A 167 -8.58 20.36 -8.52
C TYR A 167 -7.40 19.67 -7.82
N VAL A 168 -7.31 18.34 -7.94
CA VAL A 168 -6.24 17.57 -7.31
C VAL A 168 -4.89 17.90 -7.95
N ARG A 169 -4.81 18.04 -9.27
CA ARG A 169 -3.56 18.41 -9.95
C ARG A 169 -2.99 19.72 -9.45
N LEU A 170 -3.82 20.75 -9.32
CA LEU A 170 -3.38 22.05 -8.83
C LEU A 170 -2.94 21.97 -7.37
N ALA A 171 -3.73 21.31 -6.51
CA ALA A 171 -3.37 21.13 -5.10
C ALA A 171 -2.05 20.36 -4.93
N PHE A 172 -1.85 19.32 -5.72
CA PHE A 172 -0.60 18.56 -5.72
C PHE A 172 0.56 19.40 -6.25
N ALA A 173 0.35 20.16 -7.32
CA ALA A 173 1.39 21.01 -7.90
C ALA A 173 1.93 22.03 -6.90
N VAL A 174 1.05 22.67 -6.12
CA VAL A 174 1.47 23.60 -5.04
C VAL A 174 2.35 22.86 -4.03
N ALA A 175 1.86 21.73 -3.52
CA ALA A 175 2.57 20.96 -2.49
C ALA A 175 3.90 20.34 -3.00
N ALA A 176 3.98 19.94 -4.27
CA ALA A 176 5.19 19.42 -4.88
C ALA A 176 6.29 20.48 -5.12
N HIS A 177 5.91 21.78 -5.09
CA HIS A 177 6.85 22.91 -5.18
C HIS A 177 7.13 23.57 -3.83
N LEU A 178 6.67 22.96 -2.73
CA LEU A 178 6.95 23.41 -1.38
C LEU A 178 8.45 23.25 -1.07
N GLU A 179 9.11 24.31 -0.60
CA GLU A 179 10.53 24.31 -0.21
C GLU A 179 10.70 24.04 1.30
N THR A 180 10.57 22.77 1.68
CA THR A 180 10.71 22.30 3.08
C THR A 180 11.89 21.34 3.23
N GLU A 181 12.46 21.30 4.44
CA GLU A 181 13.63 20.45 4.74
C GLU A 181 13.24 18.97 4.90
N ILE A 182 12.00 18.73 5.32
CA ILE A 182 11.41 17.42 5.57
C ILE A 182 10.08 17.35 4.83
N LEU A 183 9.91 16.35 3.96
CA LEU A 183 8.67 16.11 3.22
C LEU A 183 8.06 14.77 3.63
N LEU A 184 6.81 14.80 4.08
CA LEU A 184 6.00 13.63 4.42
C LEU A 184 5.04 13.34 3.27
N LEU A 185 5.14 12.14 2.72
CA LEU A 185 4.36 11.70 1.57
C LEU A 185 3.48 10.52 1.99
N ASP A 186 2.17 10.66 1.77
CA ASP A 186 1.22 9.56 1.93
C ASP A 186 0.88 8.93 0.58
N GLU A 187 0.32 7.73 0.63
CA GLU A 187 -0.09 6.88 -0.49
C GLU A 187 -1.05 7.57 -1.49
N VAL A 188 -1.62 8.71 -1.09
CA VAL A 188 -2.47 9.60 -1.88
C VAL A 188 -1.76 10.17 -3.12
N LEU A 189 -0.49 9.85 -3.36
CA LEU A 189 0.17 10.06 -4.66
C LEU A 189 -0.57 9.38 -5.84
N ALA A 190 -1.46 8.42 -5.58
CA ALA A 190 -2.27 7.75 -6.59
C ALA A 190 -3.43 8.59 -7.16
N VAL A 191 -3.57 9.89 -6.81
CA VAL A 191 -4.63 10.74 -7.36
C VAL A 191 -4.16 11.46 -8.63
N GLY A 192 -4.94 11.33 -9.71
CA GLY A 192 -4.62 11.86 -11.04
C GLY A 192 -4.67 10.78 -12.11
N ASP A 193 -4.33 11.12 -13.35
CA ASP A 193 -4.11 10.12 -14.41
C ASP A 193 -2.68 9.57 -14.36
N ALA A 194 -2.42 8.49 -15.09
CA ALA A 194 -1.09 7.85 -15.11
C ALA A 194 0.03 8.80 -15.58
N ALA A 195 -0.29 9.76 -16.47
CA ALA A 195 0.68 10.74 -16.94
C ALA A 195 1.07 11.72 -15.83
N PHE A 196 0.09 12.21 -15.06
CA PHE A 196 0.31 13.08 -13.92
C PHE A 196 1.03 12.35 -12.79
N GLN A 197 0.64 11.11 -12.47
CA GLN A 197 1.36 10.29 -11.48
C GLN A 197 2.86 10.13 -11.83
N LYS A 198 3.19 9.92 -13.12
CA LYS A 198 4.58 9.89 -13.58
C LYS A 198 5.30 11.22 -13.35
N LYS A 199 4.65 12.36 -13.62
CA LYS A 199 5.18 13.70 -13.29
C LYS A 199 5.45 13.82 -11.79
N CYS A 200 4.53 13.35 -10.93
CA CYS A 200 4.66 13.39 -9.48
C CYS A 200 5.85 12.58 -8.97
N ILE A 201 5.99 11.33 -9.42
CA ILE A 201 7.10 10.45 -9.04
C ILE A 201 8.44 11.06 -9.50
N GLY A 202 8.49 11.58 -10.72
CA GLY A 202 9.69 12.27 -11.24
C GLY A 202 10.07 13.48 -10.38
N LYS A 203 9.09 14.32 -10.00
CA LYS A 203 9.33 15.49 -9.15
C LYS A 203 9.84 15.08 -7.75
N ILE A 204 9.28 14.03 -7.16
CA ILE A 204 9.74 13.50 -5.86
C ILE A 204 11.20 13.02 -5.97
N GLY A 205 11.57 12.34 -7.06
CA GLY A 205 12.95 11.96 -7.35
C GLY A 205 13.89 13.16 -7.39
N CYS A 206 13.54 14.22 -8.14
CA CYS A 206 14.34 15.45 -8.17
C CYS A 206 14.49 16.08 -6.78
N VAL A 207 13.41 16.12 -6.00
CA VAL A 207 13.42 16.65 -4.62
C VAL A 207 14.29 15.80 -3.69
N ALA A 208 14.36 14.48 -3.90
CA ALA A 208 15.29 13.62 -3.18
C ALA A 208 16.75 13.94 -3.54
N ASP A 209 17.05 14.15 -4.82
CA ASP A 209 18.39 14.48 -5.31
C ASP A 209 18.88 15.86 -4.84
N GLU A 210 17.97 16.80 -4.55
CA GLU A 210 18.26 18.08 -3.90
C GLU A 210 18.73 17.94 -2.43
N GLY A 211 18.76 16.72 -1.88
CA GLY A 211 19.22 16.43 -0.51
C GLY A 211 18.16 16.67 0.56
N ARG A 212 16.86 16.63 0.19
CA ARG A 212 15.77 16.79 1.14
C ARG A 212 15.49 15.49 1.89
N THR A 213 15.05 15.61 3.14
CA THR A 213 14.65 14.44 3.93
C THR A 213 13.23 14.07 3.57
N ILE A 214 12.97 12.81 3.20
CA ILE A 214 11.65 12.38 2.76
C ILE A 214 11.21 11.15 3.56
N VAL A 215 9.99 11.19 4.09
CA VAL A 215 9.30 10.01 4.64
C VAL A 215 8.19 9.64 3.68
N PHE A 216 8.32 8.50 3.00
CA PHE A 216 7.37 8.04 2.00
C PHE A 216 6.59 6.83 2.51
N VAL A 217 5.28 6.97 2.60
CA VAL A 217 4.38 5.90 3.04
C VAL A 217 3.63 5.36 1.85
N SER A 218 3.74 4.05 1.63
CA SER A 218 3.09 3.38 0.52
C SER A 218 2.91 1.90 0.81
N HIS A 219 1.85 1.29 0.28
CA HIS A 219 1.76 -0.18 0.14
C HIS A 219 2.35 -0.69 -1.18
N ASP A 220 2.66 0.21 -2.13
CA ASP A 220 3.35 -0.14 -3.38
C ASP A 220 4.84 -0.36 -3.08
N LEU A 221 5.21 -1.64 -2.96
CA LEU A 221 6.58 -2.08 -2.72
C LEU A 221 7.53 -1.72 -3.87
N GLY A 222 7.03 -1.65 -5.11
CA GLY A 222 7.83 -1.27 -6.28
C GLY A 222 8.16 0.22 -6.28
N ALA A 223 7.22 1.08 -5.88
CA ALA A 223 7.50 2.50 -5.64
C ALA A 223 8.50 2.70 -4.48
N LEU A 224 8.33 1.95 -3.38
CA LEU A 224 9.27 1.99 -2.25
C LEU A 224 10.68 1.58 -2.67
N GLN A 225 10.84 0.49 -3.41
CA GLN A 225 12.15 0.03 -3.88
C GLN A 225 12.84 1.03 -4.81
N ARG A 226 12.08 1.72 -5.67
CA ARG A 226 12.63 2.72 -6.60
C ARG A 226 13.03 4.02 -5.89
N LEU A 227 12.23 4.47 -4.92
CA LEU A 227 12.38 5.80 -4.33
C LEU A 227 13.17 5.80 -3.01
N CYS A 228 13.12 4.71 -2.23
CA CYS A 228 13.65 4.67 -0.88
C CYS A 228 14.84 3.72 -0.78
N LYS A 229 15.96 4.20 -0.23
CA LYS A 229 17.11 3.33 0.10
C LYS A 229 16.93 2.60 1.43
N HIS A 230 16.20 3.21 2.35
CA HIS A 230 15.88 2.63 3.66
C HIS A 230 14.37 2.53 3.85
N ALA A 231 13.93 1.54 4.61
CA ALA A 231 12.53 1.36 4.97
C ALA A 231 12.36 0.95 6.43
N ILE A 232 11.23 1.33 6.99
CA ILE A 232 10.71 0.92 8.30
C ILE A 232 9.45 0.09 8.03
N TRP A 233 9.44 -1.14 8.52
CA TRP A 233 8.27 -2.00 8.45
C TRP A 233 7.51 -1.95 9.78
N LEU A 234 6.29 -1.41 9.71
CA LEU A 234 5.33 -1.41 10.81
C LEU A 234 4.35 -2.58 10.69
N ASP A 235 4.06 -3.23 11.80
CA ASP A 235 2.92 -4.14 11.95
C ASP A 235 2.26 -3.95 13.32
N LYS A 236 0.93 -3.91 13.35
CA LYS A 236 0.11 -3.69 14.56
C LYS A 236 0.66 -2.59 15.49
N GLY A 237 1.11 -1.49 14.90
CA GLY A 237 1.64 -0.33 15.61
C GLY A 237 3.07 -0.45 16.13
N ARG A 238 3.82 -1.49 15.80
CA ARG A 238 5.21 -1.69 16.22
C ARG A 238 6.14 -1.80 15.03
N ILE A 239 7.42 -1.44 15.21
CA ILE A 239 8.45 -1.72 14.20
C ILE A 239 8.80 -3.21 14.27
N VAL A 240 8.55 -3.92 13.18
CA VAL A 240 8.97 -5.32 13.00
C VAL A 240 10.45 -5.37 12.62
N SER A 241 10.83 -4.52 11.66
CA SER A 241 12.19 -4.43 11.17
C SER A 241 12.42 -3.08 10.48
N GLN A 242 13.69 -2.66 10.39
CA GLN A 242 14.10 -1.45 9.69
C GLN A 242 15.48 -1.65 9.07
N GLY A 243 15.75 -1.04 7.92
CA GLY A 243 17.02 -1.19 7.22
C GLY A 243 16.93 -0.91 5.73
N GLU A 244 17.78 -1.57 4.94
CA GLU A 244 17.79 -1.46 3.48
C GLU A 244 16.45 -1.91 2.86
N THR A 245 15.83 -1.05 2.05
CA THR A 245 14.50 -1.30 1.48
C THR A 245 14.41 -2.62 0.73
N ALA A 246 15.42 -2.96 -0.07
CA ALA A 246 15.43 -4.20 -0.85
C ALA A 246 15.29 -5.44 0.04
N ARG A 247 16.03 -5.50 1.15
CA ARG A 247 15.96 -6.59 2.13
C ARG A 247 14.64 -6.59 2.89
N MET A 248 14.14 -5.41 3.23
CA MET A 248 12.87 -5.25 3.96
C MET A 248 11.68 -5.71 3.11
N VAL A 249 11.67 -5.39 1.82
CA VAL A 249 10.66 -5.89 0.89
C VAL A 249 10.69 -7.40 0.83
N VAL A 250 11.87 -8.02 0.63
CA VAL A 250 11.99 -9.49 0.64
C VAL A 250 11.51 -10.09 1.97
N SER A 251 11.88 -9.48 3.10
CA SER A 251 11.50 -9.97 4.43
C SER A 251 10.00 -9.83 4.70
N TYR A 252 9.40 -8.72 4.30
CA TYR A 252 7.95 -8.47 4.39
C TYR A 252 7.17 -9.49 3.57
N LEU A 253 7.62 -9.72 2.34
CA LEU A 253 7.07 -10.73 1.44
C LEU A 253 7.16 -12.12 2.05
N ASN A 254 8.30 -12.45 2.65
CA ASN A 254 8.54 -13.72 3.33
C ASN A 254 7.80 -13.84 4.67
N ALA A 255 7.45 -12.75 5.34
CA ALA A 255 6.72 -12.82 6.60
C ALA A 255 5.21 -13.00 6.41
N GLY A 256 4.67 -12.57 5.27
CA GLY A 256 3.36 -13.05 4.79
C GLY A 256 3.30 -14.56 4.55
N VAL A 257 4.45 -15.26 4.62
CA VAL A 257 4.60 -16.72 4.47
C VAL A 257 4.53 -17.46 5.80
N GLN A 258 4.41 -16.77 6.95
CA GLN A 258 3.84 -17.46 8.10
C GLN A 258 2.38 -17.71 7.76
N CYS A 259 2.06 -18.98 7.47
CA CYS A 259 0.73 -19.53 7.29
C CYS A 259 -0.30 -18.61 7.90
N ALA A 260 -1.11 -17.97 7.05
CA ALA A 260 -2.32 -17.35 7.55
C ALA A 260 -3.09 -18.46 8.28
N GLU A 261 -3.04 -18.49 9.61
CA GLU A 261 -4.18 -18.93 10.40
C GLU A 261 -5.32 -18.01 9.97
N GLN A 262 -6.00 -18.38 8.90
CA GLN A 262 -7.15 -17.64 8.43
C GLN A 262 -8.25 -17.82 9.46
N THR A 263 -8.75 -16.70 9.94
CA THR A 263 -9.94 -16.63 10.78
C THR A 263 -11.11 -17.32 10.05
N TRP A 264 -11.54 -18.42 10.65
CA TRP A 264 -12.49 -19.41 10.16
C TRP A 264 -13.88 -18.83 9.87
N LEU A 265 -14.50 -19.26 8.77
CA LEU A 265 -15.95 -19.17 8.59
C LEU A 265 -16.61 -20.40 9.25
N PRO A 266 -17.59 -20.23 10.17
CA PRO A 266 -18.22 -21.35 10.89
C PRO A 266 -18.99 -22.35 10.02
N GLU A 267 -19.40 -21.98 8.79
CA GLU A 267 -20.46 -22.66 8.05
C GLU A 267 -20.02 -23.39 6.75
N SER A 268 -18.73 -23.41 6.41
CA SER A 268 -18.28 -24.12 5.20
C SER A 268 -18.00 -25.61 5.49
N PRO A 269 -18.56 -26.56 4.71
CA PRO A 269 -18.35 -27.99 4.91
C PRO A 269 -16.98 -28.49 4.45
N VAL A 270 -16.22 -27.68 3.69
CA VAL A 270 -14.84 -27.98 3.30
C VAL A 270 -13.94 -26.88 3.83
N LYS A 271 -13.05 -27.25 4.75
CA LYS A 271 -12.11 -26.33 5.39
C LYS A 271 -10.72 -26.52 4.81
N LEU A 272 -10.07 -25.43 4.42
CA LEU A 272 -8.65 -25.47 4.09
C LEU A 272 -7.83 -25.58 5.38
N ARG A 273 -6.92 -26.55 5.44
CA ARG A 273 -5.97 -26.70 6.55
C ARG A 273 -4.66 -26.00 6.27
N ASN A 274 -4.13 -26.17 5.07
CA ASN A 274 -2.84 -25.64 4.69
C ASN A 274 -2.74 -25.49 3.17
N VAL A 275 -1.97 -24.51 2.72
CA VAL A 275 -1.62 -24.35 1.32
C VAL A 275 -0.11 -24.25 1.21
N VAL A 276 0.48 -25.19 0.49
CA VAL A 276 1.94 -25.31 0.34
C VAL A 276 2.29 -25.04 -1.11
N LEU A 277 3.28 -24.17 -1.30
CA LEU A 277 3.81 -23.82 -2.62
C LEU A 277 5.14 -24.54 -2.82
N ARG A 278 5.28 -25.27 -3.93
CA ARG A 278 6.48 -26.06 -4.23
C ARG A 278 7.06 -25.71 -5.60
N ASP A 279 8.38 -25.81 -5.70
CA ASP A 279 9.11 -25.78 -6.96
C ASP A 279 9.10 -27.14 -7.68
N ARG A 280 9.72 -27.19 -8.87
CA ARG A 280 9.87 -28.42 -9.67
C ARG A 280 10.59 -29.58 -8.95
N TYR A 281 11.32 -29.29 -7.88
CA TYR A 281 12.05 -30.28 -7.08
C TYR A 281 11.24 -30.71 -5.84
N GLY A 282 10.01 -30.21 -5.67
CA GLY A 282 9.18 -30.48 -4.51
C GLY A 282 9.56 -29.67 -3.26
N THR A 283 10.51 -28.73 -3.37
CA THR A 283 10.95 -27.90 -2.25
C THR A 283 9.93 -26.81 -1.99
N VAL A 284 9.55 -26.62 -0.72
CA VAL A 284 8.63 -25.56 -0.33
C VAL A 284 9.29 -24.19 -0.54
N ARG A 285 8.70 -23.35 -1.39
CA ARG A 285 9.22 -22.02 -1.72
C ARG A 285 8.07 -21.05 -2.02
N THR A 286 8.32 -19.79 -1.74
CA THR A 286 7.45 -18.66 -2.12
C THR A 286 8.13 -17.68 -3.05
N THR A 287 9.42 -17.88 -3.30
CA THR A 287 10.19 -17.14 -4.29
C THR A 287 10.47 -18.02 -5.49
N PHE A 288 10.08 -17.56 -6.67
CA PHE A 288 10.25 -18.25 -7.94
C PHE A 288 10.90 -17.31 -8.95
N SER A 289 11.50 -17.88 -9.98
CA SER A 289 11.97 -17.14 -11.15
C SER A 289 10.93 -17.21 -12.27
N PRO A 290 10.93 -16.26 -13.21
CA PRO A 290 10.15 -16.37 -14.43
C PRO A 290 10.39 -17.71 -15.14
N GLY A 291 9.31 -18.37 -15.54
CA GLY A 291 9.34 -19.69 -16.18
C GLY A 291 9.56 -20.87 -15.23
N ASP A 292 9.61 -20.67 -13.91
CA ASP A 292 9.61 -21.78 -12.97
C ASP A 292 8.26 -22.51 -12.94
N GLU A 293 8.32 -23.78 -12.53
CA GLU A 293 7.12 -24.55 -12.23
C GLU A 293 6.67 -24.25 -10.80
N ILE A 294 5.37 -23.98 -10.66
CA ILE A 294 4.76 -23.64 -9.38
C ILE A 294 3.66 -24.66 -9.11
N THR A 295 3.84 -25.46 -8.07
CA THR A 295 2.82 -26.39 -7.58
C THR A 295 2.12 -25.76 -6.37
N VAL A 296 0.80 -25.61 -6.46
CA VAL A 296 -0.07 -25.21 -5.36
C VAL A 296 -0.72 -26.46 -4.80
N GLU A 297 -0.32 -26.86 -3.59
CA GLU A 297 -0.84 -28.01 -2.85
C GLU A 297 -1.80 -27.53 -1.76
N ILE A 298 -3.06 -27.95 -1.86
CA ILE A 298 -4.15 -27.53 -0.99
C ILE A 298 -4.55 -28.72 -0.12
N GLN A 299 -4.31 -28.62 1.17
CA GLN A 299 -4.74 -29.58 2.18
C GLN A 299 -6.09 -29.13 2.75
N TYR A 300 -7.06 -30.02 2.78
CA TYR A 300 -8.43 -29.70 3.22
C TYR A 300 -9.01 -30.78 4.13
N THR A 301 -10.10 -30.43 4.83
CA THR A 301 -10.97 -31.33 5.57
C THR A 301 -12.42 -31.11 5.15
N ALA A 302 -13.07 -32.14 4.63
CA ALA A 302 -14.50 -32.17 4.39
C ALA A 302 -15.23 -32.76 5.60
N ALA A 303 -16.21 -32.03 6.14
CA ALA A 303 -17.01 -32.48 7.30
C ALA A 303 -18.05 -33.55 6.92
N CYS A 304 -18.43 -33.61 5.65
CA CYS A 304 -19.30 -34.61 5.06
C CYS A 304 -18.88 -34.87 3.61
N PRO A 305 -19.27 -36.01 3.01
CA PRO A 305 -19.01 -36.29 1.60
C PRO A 305 -19.60 -35.20 0.70
N VAL A 306 -18.74 -34.61 -0.15
CA VAL A 306 -19.15 -33.64 -1.17
C VAL A 306 -18.98 -34.28 -2.54
N GLU A 307 -20.09 -34.49 -3.23
CA GLU A 307 -20.09 -35.06 -4.58
C GLU A 307 -19.66 -34.03 -5.62
N SER A 308 -18.77 -34.48 -6.52
CA SER A 308 -18.34 -33.79 -7.72
C SER A 308 -17.99 -32.30 -7.51
N PRO A 309 -17.11 -31.96 -6.54
CA PRO A 309 -16.75 -30.59 -6.24
C PRO A 309 -15.90 -29.95 -7.34
N TYR A 310 -16.05 -28.65 -7.54
CA TYR A 310 -15.15 -27.85 -8.36
C TYR A 310 -14.22 -27.03 -7.48
N PHE A 311 -12.92 -27.11 -7.72
CA PHE A 311 -11.94 -26.18 -7.16
C PHE A 311 -11.45 -25.24 -8.24
N PHE A 312 -11.09 -24.03 -7.83
CA PHE A 312 -10.34 -23.13 -8.68
C PHE A 312 -9.20 -22.50 -7.89
N ILE A 313 -8.11 -22.28 -8.61
CA ILE A 313 -6.87 -21.68 -8.11
C ILE A 313 -6.56 -20.55 -9.07
N ALA A 314 -6.37 -19.34 -8.57
CA ALA A 314 -5.97 -18.19 -9.39
C ALA A 314 -4.72 -17.53 -8.81
N LEU A 315 -3.74 -17.28 -9.66
CA LEU A 315 -2.61 -16.40 -9.40
C LEU A 315 -2.98 -15.02 -9.93
N GLY A 316 -2.99 -14.01 -9.06
CA GLY A 316 -3.42 -12.65 -9.36
C GLY A 316 -2.45 -11.60 -8.82
N ASN A 317 -2.54 -10.37 -9.27
CA ASN A 317 -1.90 -9.22 -8.61
C ASN A 317 -2.98 -8.31 -8.02
N SER A 318 -2.61 -7.11 -7.54
CA SER A 318 -3.55 -6.12 -7.00
C SER A 318 -4.63 -5.66 -7.97
N HIS A 319 -4.53 -6.00 -9.27
CA HIS A 319 -5.45 -5.58 -10.33
C HIS A 319 -6.35 -6.74 -10.83
N GLY A 320 -6.21 -7.96 -10.32
CA GLY A 320 -7.09 -9.09 -10.66
C GLY A 320 -6.38 -10.45 -10.82
N GLY A 321 -7.18 -11.49 -11.05
CA GLY A 321 -6.69 -12.85 -11.36
C GLY A 321 -6.12 -12.94 -12.78
N ILE A 322 -4.97 -13.60 -12.91
CA ILE A 322 -4.13 -13.56 -14.12
C ILE A 322 -4.04 -14.95 -14.75
N ILE A 323 -3.58 -15.93 -13.99
CA ILE A 323 -3.51 -17.33 -14.40
C ILE A 323 -4.43 -18.10 -13.48
N GLY A 324 -5.32 -18.92 -14.03
CA GLY A 324 -6.23 -19.72 -13.23
C GLY A 324 -6.31 -21.14 -13.72
N ALA A 325 -6.33 -22.09 -12.78
CA ALA A 325 -6.84 -23.43 -13.00
C ALA A 325 -8.27 -23.47 -12.46
N ASN A 326 -9.22 -23.95 -13.26
CA ASN A 326 -10.62 -23.93 -12.88
C ASN A 326 -11.31 -25.18 -13.40
N MET A 327 -11.63 -26.07 -12.47
CA MET A 327 -12.26 -27.36 -12.76
C MET A 327 -13.63 -27.23 -13.45
N LEU A 328 -14.30 -26.07 -13.29
CA LEU A 328 -15.57 -25.79 -13.98
C LEU A 328 -15.36 -25.54 -15.48
N LEU A 329 -14.20 -25.01 -15.87
CA LEU A 329 -13.86 -24.70 -17.25
C LEU A 329 -13.20 -25.88 -17.97
N ASP A 330 -12.33 -26.61 -17.27
CA ASP A 330 -11.60 -27.74 -17.86
C ASP A 330 -12.36 -29.09 -17.74
N GLY A 331 -13.39 -29.17 -16.89
CA GLY A 331 -14.25 -30.34 -16.73
C GLY A 331 -13.64 -31.48 -15.90
N HIS A 332 -12.45 -31.29 -15.33
CA HIS A 332 -11.77 -32.30 -14.52
C HIS A 332 -12.06 -32.09 -13.03
N ARG A 333 -12.79 -33.02 -12.41
CA ARG A 333 -13.13 -32.97 -10.97
C ARG A 333 -13.14 -34.36 -10.34
N PRO A 334 -12.82 -34.48 -9.04
CA PRO A 334 -12.98 -35.74 -8.33
C PRO A 334 -14.47 -36.10 -8.21
N PRO A 335 -14.84 -37.38 -8.20
CA PRO A 335 -16.24 -37.79 -8.06
C PRO A 335 -16.82 -37.49 -6.68
N VAL A 336 -16.00 -37.57 -5.64
CA VAL A 336 -16.35 -37.25 -4.25
C VAL A 336 -15.10 -36.83 -3.48
N ILE A 337 -15.27 -35.93 -2.50
CA ILE A 337 -14.27 -35.66 -1.45
C ILE A 337 -14.91 -35.89 -0.09
N ASP A 338 -14.15 -36.47 0.84
CA ASP A 338 -14.61 -36.76 2.21
C ASP A 338 -13.41 -36.78 3.17
N GLY A 339 -13.61 -36.34 4.41
CA GLY A 339 -12.55 -36.27 5.42
C GLY A 339 -11.34 -35.42 5.01
N ASP A 340 -10.15 -35.82 5.46
CA ASP A 340 -8.90 -35.12 5.16
C ASP A 340 -8.36 -35.51 3.78
N GLY A 341 -7.97 -34.52 2.97
CA GLY A 341 -7.49 -34.75 1.62
C GLY A 341 -6.52 -33.67 1.12
N THR A 342 -5.93 -33.91 -0.05
CA THR A 342 -5.01 -32.98 -0.70
C THR A 342 -5.31 -32.88 -2.20
N ILE A 343 -5.37 -31.66 -2.72
CA ILE A 343 -5.49 -31.36 -4.14
C ILE A 343 -4.28 -30.54 -4.55
N ALA A 344 -3.60 -30.92 -5.62
CA ALA A 344 -2.45 -30.18 -6.13
C ALA A 344 -2.66 -29.75 -7.59
N CYS A 345 -2.30 -28.51 -7.91
CA CYS A 345 -2.26 -28.00 -9.27
C CYS A 345 -0.86 -27.49 -9.57
N THR A 346 -0.28 -27.93 -10.69
CA THR A 346 1.05 -27.49 -11.13
C THR A 346 0.92 -26.62 -12.36
N PHE A 347 1.31 -25.35 -12.24
CA PHE A 347 1.46 -24.45 -13.36
C PHE A 347 2.86 -24.61 -13.96
N LYS A 348 2.94 -25.14 -15.18
CA LYS A 348 4.23 -25.38 -15.85
C LYS A 348 4.70 -24.13 -16.58
N SER A 349 5.98 -23.79 -16.41
CA SER A 349 6.68 -22.74 -17.17
C SER A 349 5.96 -21.38 -17.17
N VAL A 350 5.67 -20.85 -15.99
CA VAL A 350 4.88 -19.63 -15.82
C VAL A 350 5.74 -18.37 -16.00
N GLN A 351 5.61 -17.71 -17.15
CA GLN A 351 6.39 -16.52 -17.52
C GLN A 351 5.76 -15.24 -16.96
N LEU A 352 5.80 -15.12 -15.64
CA LEU A 352 5.33 -13.94 -14.92
C LEU A 352 6.41 -12.86 -14.84
N LEU A 353 5.99 -11.59 -14.91
CA LEU A 353 6.88 -10.46 -14.64
C LEU A 353 7.35 -10.47 -13.18
N PRO A 354 8.58 -9.99 -12.89
CA PRO A 354 9.08 -9.86 -11.52
C PRO A 354 8.20 -8.91 -10.68
N GLN A 355 7.40 -9.48 -9.78
CA GLN A 355 6.57 -8.77 -8.80
C GLN A 355 5.93 -9.80 -7.85
N MET A 356 5.11 -9.31 -6.93
CA MET A 356 4.30 -10.15 -6.05
C MET A 356 2.98 -10.55 -6.71
N TYR A 357 2.57 -11.80 -6.47
CA TYR A 357 1.28 -12.33 -6.85
C TYR A 357 0.61 -12.98 -5.65
N SER A 358 -0.70 -12.84 -5.56
CA SER A 358 -1.58 -13.49 -4.60
C SER A 358 -2.14 -14.79 -5.19
N VAL A 359 -2.15 -15.84 -4.40
CA VAL A 359 -2.77 -17.13 -4.71
C VAL A 359 -4.16 -17.14 -4.08
N TRP A 360 -5.16 -17.28 -4.92
CA TRP A 360 -6.56 -17.35 -4.53
C TRP A 360 -7.07 -18.77 -4.73
N VAL A 361 -7.79 -19.28 -3.74
CA VAL A 361 -8.44 -20.57 -3.81
C VAL A 361 -9.91 -20.42 -3.47
N GLY A 362 -10.75 -21.13 -4.21
CA GLY A 362 -12.15 -21.30 -3.85
C GLY A 362 -12.72 -22.59 -4.42
N GLY A 363 -13.97 -22.87 -4.06
CA GLY A 363 -14.62 -24.09 -4.47
C GLY A 363 -16.14 -23.97 -4.55
N ARG A 364 -16.74 -24.72 -5.47
CA ARG A 364 -18.18 -24.73 -5.74
C ARG A 364 -18.73 -26.14 -5.82
N TYR A 365 -19.96 -26.33 -5.37
CA TYR A 365 -20.66 -27.61 -5.48
C TYR A 365 -20.88 -28.02 -6.94
N ALA A 366 -21.33 -29.26 -7.14
CA ALA A 366 -21.57 -29.83 -8.46
C ALA A 366 -22.51 -29.01 -9.36
N ASN A 367 -23.37 -28.16 -8.78
CA ASN A 367 -24.24 -27.24 -9.52
C ASN A 367 -23.49 -26.06 -10.17
N GLY A 368 -22.19 -25.89 -9.90
CA GLY A 368 -21.34 -24.85 -10.47
C GLY A 368 -21.62 -23.43 -9.98
N VAL A 369 -22.64 -23.23 -9.14
CA VAL A 369 -23.11 -21.91 -8.69
C VAL A 369 -22.90 -21.72 -7.19
N THR A 370 -23.28 -22.69 -6.37
CA THR A 370 -23.22 -22.56 -4.91
C THR A 370 -21.76 -22.69 -4.45
N PRO A 371 -21.21 -21.70 -3.70
CA PRO A 371 -19.87 -21.82 -3.15
C PRO A 371 -19.86 -22.86 -2.02
N MET A 372 -18.95 -23.84 -2.09
CA MET A 372 -18.61 -24.68 -0.94
C MET A 372 -17.52 -24.00 -0.11
N LEU A 373 -16.60 -23.30 -0.78
CA LEU A 373 -15.45 -22.62 -0.22
C LEU A 373 -15.38 -21.22 -0.83
N LYS A 374 -15.43 -20.19 0.01
CA LYS A 374 -15.35 -18.79 -0.44
C LYS A 374 -13.98 -18.51 -1.04
N SER A 375 -13.96 -17.83 -2.18
CA SER A 375 -12.72 -17.34 -2.78
C SER A 375 -11.97 -16.46 -1.77
N SER A 376 -10.75 -16.86 -1.42
CA SER A 376 -9.91 -16.11 -0.50
C SER A 376 -8.45 -16.22 -0.93
N GLU A 377 -7.66 -15.20 -0.57
CA GLU A 377 -6.21 -15.21 -0.77
C GLU A 377 -5.58 -16.11 0.29
N VAL A 378 -4.97 -17.21 -0.15
CA VAL A 378 -4.43 -18.26 0.72
C VAL A 378 -2.91 -18.26 0.83
N ALA A 379 -2.22 -17.62 -0.12
CA ALA A 379 -0.77 -17.50 -0.12
C ALA A 379 -0.33 -16.33 -1.03
N SER A 380 0.94 -15.95 -0.94
CA SER A 380 1.57 -15.03 -1.88
C SER A 380 2.87 -15.64 -2.43
N ILE A 381 3.18 -15.32 -3.68
CA ILE A 381 4.42 -15.67 -4.36
C ILE A 381 5.14 -14.42 -4.84
N THR A 382 6.47 -14.46 -4.81
CA THR A 382 7.32 -13.42 -5.37
C THR A 382 8.05 -13.98 -6.57
N ILE A 383 7.90 -13.32 -7.72
CA ILE A 383 8.72 -13.59 -8.89
C ILE A 383 9.92 -12.66 -8.84
N THR A 384 11.13 -13.22 -8.76
CA THR A 384 12.39 -12.46 -8.69
C THR A 384 13.12 -12.45 -10.02
N GLY A 385 13.86 -11.39 -10.28
CA GLY A 385 14.64 -11.20 -11.51
C GLY A 385 14.54 -9.77 -11.99
N SER A 386 15.08 -9.50 -13.17
CA SER A 386 14.86 -8.25 -13.91
C SER A 386 13.97 -8.53 -15.12
N ALA A 387 13.17 -7.56 -15.53
CA ALA A 387 12.46 -7.63 -16.80
C ALA A 387 13.45 -7.74 -17.98
N GLY A 388 14.66 -7.19 -17.84
CA GLY A 388 15.75 -7.38 -18.80
C GLY A 388 16.11 -8.86 -19.06
N ALA A 389 16.08 -9.71 -18.01
CA ALA A 389 16.33 -11.15 -18.17
C ALA A 389 15.24 -11.88 -18.96
N LEU A 390 14.07 -11.25 -19.14
CA LEU A 390 12.96 -11.73 -19.97
C LEU A 390 13.01 -11.18 -21.41
N GLY A 391 14.09 -10.49 -21.78
CA GLY A 391 14.23 -9.84 -23.09
C GLY A 391 13.55 -8.47 -23.18
N MET A 392 13.05 -7.93 -22.05
CA MET A 392 12.39 -6.63 -22.02
C MET A 392 13.43 -5.52 -21.78
N ALA A 393 13.81 -4.83 -22.84
CA ALA A 393 14.80 -3.75 -22.80
C ALA A 393 14.20 -2.33 -22.93
N GLY A 394 12.87 -2.20 -22.83
CA GLY A 394 12.19 -0.92 -22.93
C GLY A 394 12.44 -0.03 -21.70
N GLU A 395 12.33 1.29 -21.88
CA GLU A 395 12.53 2.30 -20.81
C GLU A 395 11.66 2.10 -19.57
N LEU A 396 10.54 1.37 -19.71
CA LEU A 396 9.57 1.07 -18.64
C LEU A 396 9.51 -0.43 -18.28
N ALA A 397 10.49 -1.23 -18.69
CA ALA A 397 10.47 -2.67 -18.47
C ALA A 397 10.39 -3.06 -16.98
N GLU A 398 11.03 -2.27 -16.11
CA GLU A 398 11.07 -2.49 -14.65
C GLU A 398 9.93 -1.75 -13.91
N VAL A 399 8.92 -1.24 -14.64
CA VAL A 399 7.80 -0.49 -14.06
C VAL A 399 6.50 -1.25 -14.23
N THR A 400 5.84 -1.60 -13.13
CA THR A 400 4.48 -2.15 -13.17
C THR A 400 3.51 -1.06 -13.63
N LEU A 401 2.98 -1.21 -14.85
CA LEU A 401 1.97 -0.29 -15.40
C LEU A 401 0.56 -0.84 -15.13
N PRO A 402 -0.39 0.00 -14.69
CA PRO A 402 -1.79 -0.42 -14.57
C PRO A 402 -2.32 -0.93 -15.92
N GLY A 403 -2.95 -2.10 -15.90
CA GLY A 403 -3.48 -2.75 -17.12
C GLY A 403 -2.44 -3.46 -18.00
N SER A 404 -1.17 -3.50 -17.60
CA SER A 404 -0.18 -4.35 -18.28
C SER A 404 -0.41 -5.83 -17.94
N ALA A 405 -0.29 -6.68 -18.96
CA ALA A 405 -0.39 -8.12 -18.77
C ALA A 405 0.82 -8.58 -17.94
N PRO A 406 0.60 -9.20 -16.78
CA PRO A 406 1.70 -9.62 -15.93
C PRO A 406 2.25 -11.00 -16.30
N VAL A 407 1.68 -11.62 -17.34
CA VAL A 407 2.22 -12.79 -18.05
C VAL A 407 2.79 -12.31 -19.36
N ILE A 408 3.98 -12.79 -19.69
CA ILE A 408 4.56 -12.60 -21.01
C ILE A 408 4.14 -13.78 -21.89
N VAL A 409 3.47 -13.46 -22.99
CA VAL A 409 3.21 -14.39 -24.09
C VAL A 409 4.03 -13.95 -25.29
N PRO A 410 4.41 -14.84 -26.23
CA PRO A 410 5.04 -14.43 -27.48
C PRO A 410 4.13 -13.50 -28.29
N TYR A 411 4.68 -12.46 -28.91
CA TYR A 411 3.95 -11.51 -29.77
C TYR A 411 4.84 -10.94 -30.88
N GLU A 412 4.26 -10.27 -31.87
CA GLU A 412 4.99 -9.68 -33.00
C GLU A 412 4.58 -8.21 -33.20
N TRP A 413 5.58 -7.34 -33.40
CA TRP A 413 5.37 -5.97 -33.83
C TRP A 413 5.38 -5.88 -35.35
N ARG A 414 4.47 -5.09 -35.92
CA ARG A 414 4.51 -4.68 -37.32
C ARG A 414 4.62 -3.17 -37.42
N PHE A 415 5.68 -2.68 -38.05
CA PHE A 415 5.96 -1.25 -38.21
C PHE A 415 5.32 -0.68 -39.49
N PRO A 416 5.10 0.65 -39.56
CA PRO A 416 4.53 1.30 -40.76
C PRO A 416 5.37 1.12 -42.03
N ASP A 417 6.67 0.92 -41.89
CA ASP A 417 7.61 0.63 -43.00
C ASP A 417 7.58 -0.83 -43.46
N GLY A 418 6.69 -1.65 -42.86
CA GLY A 418 6.51 -3.06 -43.21
C GLY A 418 7.43 -4.02 -42.46
N ARG A 419 8.38 -3.55 -41.65
CA ARG A 419 9.22 -4.43 -40.83
C ARG A 419 8.38 -5.15 -39.77
N THR A 420 8.63 -6.44 -39.58
CA THR A 420 8.10 -7.21 -38.45
C THR A 420 9.21 -7.55 -37.48
N VAL A 421 8.95 -7.43 -36.18
CA VAL A 421 9.90 -7.75 -35.12
C VAL A 421 9.21 -8.65 -34.09
N PRO A 422 9.54 -9.95 -34.04
CA PRO A 422 8.98 -10.85 -33.04
C PRO A 422 9.58 -10.58 -31.66
N VAL A 423 8.74 -10.62 -30.64
CA VAL A 423 9.12 -10.66 -29.23
C VAL A 423 8.88 -12.08 -28.73
N THR A 424 9.99 -12.79 -28.50
CA THR A 424 9.97 -14.18 -28.03
C THR A 424 10.24 -14.22 -26.53
N VAL A 425 9.61 -15.16 -25.83
CA VAL A 425 9.85 -15.39 -24.42
C VAL A 425 10.96 -16.44 -24.28
N PRO A 426 12.06 -16.16 -23.55
CA PRO A 426 13.11 -17.14 -23.37
C PRO A 426 12.55 -18.41 -22.72
N THR A 427 12.59 -19.53 -23.43
CA THR A 427 12.31 -20.83 -22.84
C THR A 427 13.56 -21.27 -22.07
N LYS A 428 13.41 -21.69 -20.81
CA LYS A 428 14.52 -22.28 -20.06
C LYS A 428 14.97 -23.57 -20.76
N GLY A 429 16.01 -23.47 -21.58
CA GLY A 429 16.76 -24.62 -22.10
C GLY A 429 17.25 -24.50 -23.55
N LYS A 430 18.43 -23.91 -23.73
CA LYS A 430 19.66 -24.61 -24.17
C LYS A 430 20.87 -23.68 -23.93
N PRO A 431 22.03 -24.26 -23.57
CA PRO A 431 23.23 -23.50 -23.16
C PRO A 431 23.76 -22.57 -24.25
#